data_AF-A0A809X2X3-F1
#
_entry.id   AF-A0A809X2X3-F1
#
_cell.length_a   1.000
_cell.length_b   1.000
_cell.length_c   1.000
_cell.angle_alpha   90.00
_cell.angle_beta   90.00
_cell.angle_gamma   90.00
#
_symmetry.space_group_name_H-M   'P 1'
#
loop_
_entity.id
_entity.type
_entity.pdbx_description
1 polymer ?
#
loop_
_entity_poly.entity_id
_entity_poly.type
_entity_poly.pdbx_seq_one_letter_code
_entity_poly.pdbx_strand_id
1 'polypeptide(L)' 'MATTRQQTNTAFVRSLMEHSKYGALAQLFVLDALDKWSELVAKAEPAAVNTPLINGHAWVGVATEIQEKLKARMG' A
#
# COMPACT_ATOMS: atom_id res chain seq x y z
N MET A 1 0.95 32.68 -5.43
CA MET A 1 0.00 31.58 -5.18
C MET A 1 0.52 30.36 -5.93
N ALA A 2 1.03 29.35 -5.23
CA ALA A 2 1.46 28.11 -5.88
C ALA A 2 0.19 27.33 -6.26
N THR A 3 -0.03 27.13 -7.55
CA THR A 3 -1.05 26.23 -8.07
C THR A 3 -0.71 24.82 -7.56
N THR A 4 -1.50 24.28 -6.64
CA THR A 4 -1.41 22.88 -6.24
C THR A 4 -1.69 22.05 -7.48
N ARG A 5 -0.63 21.59 -8.14
CA ARG A 5 -0.73 20.71 -9.31
C ARG A 5 -1.58 19.52 -8.88
N GLN A 6 -2.73 19.33 -9.52
CA GLN A 6 -3.61 18.18 -9.27
C GLN A 6 -2.75 16.91 -9.46
N GLN A 7 -2.36 16.29 -8.35
CA GLN A 7 -1.47 15.13 -8.34
C GLN A 7 -2.33 13.88 -8.20
N THR A 8 -2.13 12.90 -9.07
CA THR A 8 -2.80 11.60 -8.91
C THR A 8 -2.30 10.90 -7.65
N ASN A 9 -3.11 10.01 -7.07
CA ASN A 9 -2.70 9.22 -5.90
C ASN A 9 -1.37 8.49 -6.16
N THR A 10 -1.18 7.94 -7.36
CA THR A 10 0.09 7.30 -7.76
C THR A 10 1.27 8.26 -7.74
N ALA A 11 1.10 9.47 -8.28
CA ALA A 11 2.16 10.47 -8.26
C ALA A 11 2.47 10.93 -6.83
N PHE A 12 1.45 11.06 -5.97
CA PHE A 12 1.62 11.46 -4.58
C PHE A 12 2.36 10.39 -3.77
N VAL A 13 1.93 9.13 -3.83
CA VAL A 13 2.59 8.01 -3.14
C VAL A 13 4.05 7.86 -3.60
N ARG A 14 4.31 8.03 -4.90
CA ARG A 14 5.68 8.07 -5.44
C ARG A 14 6.50 9.19 -4.80
N SER A 15 5.94 10.40 -4.67
CA SER A 15 6.66 11.52 -4.06
C SER A 15 6.99 11.31 -2.58
N LEU A 16 6.15 10.59 -1.82
CA LEU A 16 6.45 10.20 -0.43
C LEU A 16 7.71 9.32 -0.35
N MET A 17 7.92 8.44 -1.33
CA MET A 17 9.05 7.51 -1.39
C MET A 17 10.33 8.15 -1.98
N GLU A 18 10.18 9.05 -2.96
CA GLU A 18 11.30 9.62 -3.72
C GLU A 18 11.83 10.94 -3.11
N HIS A 19 10.98 11.73 -2.45
CA HIS A 19 11.30 13.09 -1.99
C HIS A 19 11.20 13.23 -0.46
N SER A 20 11.59 12.18 0.26
CA SER A 20 11.67 12.21 1.72
C SER A 20 12.97 12.84 2.21
N LYS A 21 12.90 13.68 3.24
CA LYS A 21 14.08 14.16 3.99
C LYS A 21 14.89 13.05 4.65
N TYR A 22 14.34 11.84 4.75
CA TYR A 22 15.00 10.65 5.30
C TYR A 22 15.48 9.68 4.21
N GLY A 23 15.41 10.07 2.93
CA GLY A 23 15.92 9.28 1.80
C GLY A 23 15.35 7.86 1.77
N ALA A 24 16.24 6.87 1.56
CA ALA A 24 15.89 5.47 1.41
C ALA A 24 15.09 4.87 2.60
N LEU A 25 15.19 5.44 3.81
CA LEU A 25 14.41 4.98 4.96
C LEU A 25 12.89 5.11 4.73
N ALA A 26 12.46 6.11 3.95
CA ALA A 26 11.05 6.24 3.60
C ALA A 26 10.57 5.09 2.69
N GLN A 27 11.43 4.61 1.80
CA GLN A 27 11.11 3.49 0.92
C GLN A 27 11.00 2.19 1.72
N LEU A 28 11.95 1.95 2.63
CA LEU A 28 11.90 0.80 3.55
C LEU A 28 10.66 0.84 4.44
N PHE A 29 10.30 2.02 4.95
CA PHE A 29 9.08 2.19 5.74
C PHE A 29 7.83 1.83 4.95
N VAL A 30 7.72 2.26 3.69
CA VAL A 30 6.57 1.92 2.85
C VAL A 30 6.51 0.43 2.56
N LEU A 31 7.65 -0.22 2.30
CA LEU A 31 7.70 -1.68 2.11
C LEU A 31 7.27 -2.43 3.39
N ASP A 32 7.76 -2.03 4.57
CA ASP A 32 7.37 -2.61 5.86
C ASP A 32 5.87 -2.42 6.15
N ALA A 33 5.33 -1.23 5.86
CA ALA A 33 3.91 -0.95 6.02
C ALA A 33 3.05 -1.80 5.07
N LEU A 34 3.45 -1.95 3.81
CA LEU A 34 2.74 -2.79 2.85
C LEU A 34 2.81 -4.27 3.25
N ASP A 35 3.95 -4.77 3.71
CA ASP A 35 4.11 -6.16 4.14
C ASP A 35 3.18 -6.48 5.32
N LYS A 36 3.28 -5.71 6.40
CA LYS A 36 2.45 -5.92 7.60
C LYS A 36 0.96 -5.74 7.34
N TRP A 37 0.58 -4.72 6.58
CA TRP A 37 -0.83 -4.46 6.31
C TRP A 37 -1.44 -5.50 5.37
N SER A 38 -0.70 -5.88 4.32
CA SER A 38 -1.15 -6.92 3.40
C SER A 38 -1.28 -8.28 4.09
N GLU A 39 -0.36 -8.63 4.99
CA GLU A 39 -0.49 -9.84 5.79
C GLU A 39 -1.74 -9.82 6.68
N LEU A 40 -2.01 -8.70 7.36
CA LEU A 40 -3.20 -8.55 8.21
C LEU A 40 -4.48 -8.73 7.41
N VAL A 41 -4.59 -8.03 6.27
CA VAL A 41 -5.81 -8.06 5.43
C VAL A 41 -5.96 -9.40 4.71
N ALA A 42 -4.88 -10.03 4.25
CA ALA A 42 -4.94 -11.33 3.58
C ALA A 42 -5.46 -12.44 4.50
N LYS A 43 -5.29 -12.30 5.82
CA LYS A 43 -5.78 -13.23 6.85
C LYS A 43 -7.18 -12.88 7.36
N ALA A 44 -7.76 -11.75 6.95
CA ALA A 44 -9.06 -11.32 7.42
C ALA A 44 -10.20 -12.08 6.74
N GLU A 45 -11.27 -12.34 7.47
CA GLU A 45 -12.52 -12.79 6.89
C GLU A 45 -13.06 -11.71 5.93
N PRO A 46 -13.37 -12.02 4.65
CA PRO A 46 -13.81 -11.02 3.68
C PRO A 46 -14.98 -10.15 4.15
N ALA A 47 -15.93 -10.73 4.89
CA ALA A 47 -17.06 -9.99 5.45
C ALA A 47 -16.64 -8.91 6.46
N ALA A 48 -15.54 -9.10 7.19
CA ALA A 48 -15.06 -8.15 8.20
C ALA A 48 -14.41 -6.89 7.59
N VAL A 49 -13.94 -6.98 6.35
CA VAL A 49 -13.32 -5.86 5.61
C VAL A 49 -14.21 -5.34 4.48
N ASN A 50 -15.43 -5.83 4.39
CA ASN A 50 -16.39 -5.39 3.39
C ASN A 50 -17.03 -4.06 3.82
N THR A 51 -16.91 -3.04 2.97
CA THR A 51 -17.46 -1.69 3.23
C THR A 51 -18.27 -1.22 2.01
N PRO A 52 -19.07 -0.14 2.10
CA PRO A 52 -19.79 0.39 0.95
C PRO A 52 -18.89 0.77 -0.25
N LEU A 53 -17.60 1.04 -0.01
CA LEU A 53 -16.64 1.43 -1.03
C LEU A 53 -15.69 0.30 -1.45
N ILE A 54 -15.62 -0.78 -0.69
CA ILE A 54 -14.64 -1.85 -0.87
C ILE A 54 -15.35 -3.20 -0.77
N ASN A 55 -15.28 -3.98 -1.85
CA ASN A 55 -15.68 -5.37 -1.81
C ASN A 55 -14.64 -6.18 -1.00
N GLY A 56 -15.10 -6.85 0.05
CA GLY A 56 -14.22 -7.55 0.99
C GLY A 56 -13.37 -8.66 0.35
N HIS A 57 -13.95 -9.47 -0.55
CA HIS A 57 -13.21 -10.52 -1.26
C HIS A 57 -12.12 -9.93 -2.16
N ALA A 58 -12.45 -8.89 -2.92
CA ALA A 58 -11.48 -8.20 -3.75
C ALA A 58 -10.36 -7.59 -2.90
N TRP A 59 -10.68 -7.05 -1.72
CA TRP A 59 -9.69 -6.45 -0.83
C TRP A 59 -8.71 -7.47 -0.22
N VAL A 60 -9.22 -8.61 0.24
CA VAL A 60 -8.41 -9.75 0.69
C VAL A 60 -7.54 -10.28 -0.47
N GLY A 61 -8.10 -10.35 -1.68
CA GLY A 61 -7.37 -10.74 -2.89
C GLY A 61 -6.20 -9.80 -3.22
N VAL A 62 -6.44 -8.48 -3.19
CA VAL A 62 -5.41 -7.45 -3.39
C VAL A 62 -4.30 -7.58 -2.34
N ALA A 63 -4.67 -7.77 -1.07
CA ALA A 63 -3.69 -7.97 0.00
C ALA A 63 -2.84 -9.23 -0.21
N THR A 64 -3.47 -10.33 -0.64
CA THR A 64 -2.77 -11.58 -0.95
C THR A 64 -1.76 -11.38 -2.10
N GLU A 65 -2.17 -10.75 -3.20
CA GLU A 65 -1.30 -10.46 -4.34
C GLU A 65 -0.10 -9.58 -3.95
N ILE A 66 -0.33 -8.55 -3.13
CA ILE A 66 0.76 -7.68 -2.65
C ILE A 66 1.75 -8.48 -1.80
N GLN A 67 1.27 -9.33 -0.89
CA GLN A 67 2.13 -10.14 -0.04
C GLN A 67 2.99 -11.11 -0.86
N GLU A 68 2.42 -11.76 -1.88
CA GLU A 68 3.15 -12.64 -2.79
C GLU A 68 4.25 -11.88 -3.54
N LYS A 69 3.96 -10.70 -4.06
CA LYS A 69 4.93 -9.83 -4.74
C LYS A 69 6.06 -9.37 -3.82
N LEU A 70 5.75 -9.05 -2.56
CA LEU A 70 6.74 -8.67 -1.56
C LEU A 70 7.65 -9.84 -1.20
N LYS A 71 7.08 -11.01 -0.92
CA LYS A 71 7.85 -12.25 -0.65
C LYS A 71 8.77 -12.61 -1.81
N ALA A 72 8.29 -12.55 -3.04
CA ALA A 72 9.08 -12.87 -4.23
C ALA A 72 10.24 -11.88 -4.48
N ARG A 73 10.17 -10.66 -3.94
CA ARG A 73 11.22 -9.64 -4.07
C ARG A 73 12.24 -9.67 -2.94
N MET A 74 11.83 -10.09 -1.74
CA MET A 74 12.64 -10.00 -0.51
C MET A 74 13.18 -11.34 -0.02
N GLY A 75 12.57 -12.46 -0.42
CA GLY A 75 13.09 -13.81 -0.23
C GLY A 75 14.11 -14.18 -1.31
#